data_AF-A0A9E2Z7Z4-F1
#
_entry.id   AF-A0A9E2Z7Z4-F1
#
_cell.length_a   1.000
_cell.length_b   1.000
_cell.length_c   1.000
_cell.angle_alpha   90.00
_cell.angle_beta   90.00
_cell.angle_gamma   90.00
#
_symmetry.space_group_name_H-M   'P 1'
#
loop_
_entity.id
_entity.type
_entity.pdbx_description
1 polymer ?
#
loop_
_entity_poly.entity_id
_entity_poly.type
_entity_poly.pdbx_seq_one_letter_code
_entity_poly.pdbx_strand_id
1 'polypeptide(L)'
;NLDEGFVPELYDPEVLTGRYSVGSYDALRRTRQLLEAEGIFAGISTGAILHAALAVAERAASAGQRADVVFVVADAGWKYLSTGAYSGTLDEAAQRLDGHFWA
;
A
#
# COMPACT_ATOMS: atom_id res chain seq x y z
N ASN A 1 10.73 20.87 6.62
CA ASN A 1 12.12 20.44 6.42
C ASN A 1 12.20 19.43 5.29
N LEU A 2 12.25 19.89 4.03
CA LEU A 2 12.62 19.03 2.90
C LEU A 2 14.16 18.90 2.76
N ASP A 3 14.91 19.80 3.41
CA ASP A 3 16.38 19.85 3.37
C ASP A 3 17.08 18.80 4.26
N GLU A 4 16.35 18.15 5.17
CA GLU A 4 16.83 17.01 5.98
C GLU A 4 16.47 15.65 5.35
N GLY A 5 16.02 15.65 4.09
CA GLY A 5 15.59 14.46 3.39
C GLY A 5 16.74 13.49 3.13
N PHE A 6 16.66 12.29 3.72
CA PHE A 6 17.58 11.20 3.43
C PHE A 6 17.09 10.41 2.21
N VAL A 7 17.95 10.26 1.19
CA VAL A 7 17.73 9.36 0.05
C VAL A 7 18.70 8.19 0.20
N PRO A 8 18.23 6.94 0.29
CA PRO A 8 19.11 5.77 0.40
C PRO A 8 20.08 5.67 -0.78
N GLU A 9 21.31 5.23 -0.53
CA GLU A 9 22.34 5.06 -1.57
C GLU A 9 21.95 4.06 -2.68
N LEU A 10 21.06 3.12 -2.36
CA LEU A 10 20.54 2.13 -3.30
C LEU A 10 19.40 2.68 -4.18
N TYR A 11 18.95 3.91 -3.97
CA TYR A 11 17.87 4.50 -4.77
C TYR A 11 18.38 4.93 -6.14
N ASP A 12 17.86 4.31 -7.18
CA ASP A 12 18.06 4.71 -8.57
C ASP A 12 16.71 5.14 -9.18
N PRO A 13 16.52 6.42 -9.54
CA PRO A 13 15.28 6.88 -10.16
C PRO A 13 15.11 6.37 -11.61
N GLU A 14 16.18 5.98 -12.30
CA GLU A 14 16.12 5.57 -13.71
C GLU A 14 15.43 4.21 -13.89
N VAL A 15 15.44 3.37 -12.85
CA VAL A 15 14.72 2.08 -12.87
C VAL A 15 13.21 2.23 -12.60
N LEU A 16 12.72 3.42 -12.23
CA LEU A 16 11.32 3.66 -11.89
C LEU A 16 10.56 4.32 -13.05
N THR A 17 9.48 3.68 -13.50
CA THR A 17 8.53 4.30 -14.45
C THR A 17 7.55 5.27 -13.76
N GLY A 18 7.34 5.13 -12.45
CA GLY A 18 6.42 5.97 -11.69
C GLY A 18 6.51 5.69 -10.19
N ARG A 19 5.93 6.61 -9.40
CA ARG A 19 5.90 6.53 -7.93
C ARG A 19 4.52 6.95 -7.44
N TYR A 20 3.96 6.20 -6.50
CA TYR A 20 2.69 6.49 -5.85
C TYR A 20 2.94 6.84 -4.38
N SER A 21 2.34 7.94 -3.93
CA SER A 21 2.23 8.26 -2.50
C SER A 21 0.84 7.83 -2.05
N VAL A 22 0.77 6.87 -1.13
CA VAL A 22 -0.50 6.29 -0.67
C VAL A 22 -0.63 6.54 0.83
N GLY A 23 -1.73 7.17 1.23
CA GLY A 23 -2.01 7.47 2.64
C GLY A 23 -2.55 6.26 3.41
N SER A 24 -2.50 6.34 4.75
CA SER A 24 -2.94 5.30 5.68
C SER A 24 -4.36 4.78 5.40
N TYR A 25 -5.29 5.69 5.08
CA TYR A 25 -6.68 5.34 4.78
C TYR A 25 -6.79 4.38 3.60
N ASP A 26 -6.17 4.73 2.46
CA ASP A 26 -6.22 3.92 1.24
C ASP A 26 -5.43 2.62 1.38
N ALA A 27 -4.29 2.64 2.06
CA ALA A 27 -3.52 1.45 2.36
C ALA A 27 -4.35 0.46 3.19
N LEU A 28 -4.99 0.92 4.27
CA LEU A 28 -5.86 0.08 5.10
C LEU A 28 -7.07 -0.45 4.33
N ARG A 29 -7.74 0.43 3.57
CA ARG A 29 -8.89 0.05 2.75
C ARG A 29 -8.53 -1.10 1.82
N ARG A 30 -7.40 -1.02 1.13
CA ARG A 30 -6.93 -2.08 0.23
C ARG A 30 -6.45 -3.33 0.97
N THR A 31 -5.82 -3.17 2.13
CA THR A 31 -5.41 -4.31 2.98
C THR A 31 -6.62 -5.13 3.42
N ARG A 32 -7.69 -4.47 3.90
CA ARG A 32 -8.94 -5.15 4.30
C ARG A 32 -9.65 -5.75 3.09
N GLN A 33 -9.73 -5.01 1.98
CA GLN A 33 -10.34 -5.51 0.74
C GLN A 33 -9.62 -6.78 0.23
N LEU A 34 -8.29 -6.83 0.29
CA LEU A 34 -7.51 -7.99 -0.15
C LEU A 34 -7.84 -9.24 0.68
N LEU A 35 -7.99 -9.08 1.99
CA LEU A 35 -8.42 -10.16 2.87
C LEU A 35 -9.85 -10.61 2.55
N GLU A 36 -10.78 -9.68 2.36
CA GLU A 36 -12.20 -9.97 2.13
C GLU A 36 -12.45 -10.62 0.76
N ALA A 37 -11.78 -10.14 -0.29
CA ALA A 37 -11.98 -10.62 -1.66
C ALA A 37 -11.20 -11.90 -1.98
N GLU A 38 -9.96 -12.00 -1.49
CA GLU A 38 -9.02 -13.05 -1.92
C GLU A 38 -8.54 -13.95 -0.76
N GLY A 39 -8.93 -13.66 0.49
CA GLY A 39 -8.49 -14.42 1.67
C GLY A 39 -7.01 -14.19 2.05
N ILE A 40 -6.34 -13.23 1.42
CA ILE A 40 -4.91 -12.97 1.66
C ILE A 40 -4.75 -12.00 2.84
N PHE A 41 -4.28 -12.52 3.97
CA PHE A 41 -4.02 -11.72 5.17
C PHE A 41 -2.64 -11.05 5.13
N ALA A 42 -2.57 -9.90 4.46
CA ALA A 42 -1.33 -9.15 4.26
C ALA A 42 -1.14 -7.99 5.27
N GLY A 43 0.10 -7.50 5.38
CA GLY A 43 0.42 -6.27 6.11
C GLY A 43 0.03 -4.98 5.39
N ILE A 44 0.11 -3.87 6.13
CA ILE A 44 -0.42 -2.56 5.72
C ILE A 44 0.28 -2.01 4.46
N SER A 45 1.60 -2.21 4.34
CA SER A 45 2.37 -1.82 3.17
C SER A 45 1.92 -2.52 1.89
N THR A 46 1.46 -3.76 1.99
CA THR A 46 0.86 -4.49 0.87
C THR A 46 -0.42 -3.82 0.39
N GLY A 47 -1.20 -3.20 1.28
CA GLY A 47 -2.34 -2.39 0.89
C GLY A 47 -1.96 -1.18 0.03
N ALA A 48 -0.87 -0.50 0.37
CA ALA A 48 -0.34 0.59 -0.46
C ALA A 48 0.14 0.10 -1.83
N ILE A 49 0.83 -1.04 -1.85
CA ILE A 49 1.29 -1.69 -3.09
C ILE A 49 0.09 -2.09 -3.96
N LEU A 50 -0.93 -2.72 -3.38
CA LEU A 50 -2.15 -3.12 -4.10
C LEU A 50 -2.92 -1.89 -4.61
N HIS A 51 -2.95 -0.79 -3.85
CA HIS A 51 -3.55 0.46 -4.30
C HIS A 51 -2.88 0.95 -5.60
N ALA A 52 -1.55 1.00 -5.62
CA ALA A 52 -0.79 1.40 -6.79
C ALA A 52 -0.96 0.41 -7.95
N ALA A 53 -0.95 -0.90 -7.68
CA ALA A 53 -1.14 -1.94 -8.69
C ALA A 53 -2.50 -1.84 -9.39
N LEU A 54 -3.58 -1.59 -8.62
CA LEU A 54 -4.91 -1.35 -9.19
C LEU A 54 -4.94 -0.08 -10.04
N ALA A 55 -4.30 1.01 -9.62
CA ALA A 55 -4.21 2.22 -10.43
C ALA A 55 -3.46 2.00 -11.76
N VAL A 56 -2.39 1.19 -11.75
CA VAL A 56 -1.68 0.79 -12.97
C VAL A 56 -2.56 -0.07 -13.88
N ALA A 57 -3.28 -1.05 -13.31
CA ALA A 57 -4.19 -1.90 -14.08
C ALA A 57 -5.36 -1.10 -14.67
N GLU A 58 -5.98 -0.21 -13.90
CA GLU A 58 -7.06 0.68 -14.34
C GLU A 58 -6.60 1.60 -15.49
N ARG A 59 -5.37 2.13 -15.41
CA ARG A 59 -4.78 2.94 -16.50
C ARG A 59 -4.58 2.13 -17.78
N ALA A 60 -4.06 0.91 -17.69
CA ALA A 60 -3.88 0.05 -18.87
C ALA A 60 -5.24 -0.33 -19.49
N ALA A 61 -6.22 -0.72 -18.65
CA ALA A 61 -7.57 -1.03 -19.09
C ALA A 61 -8.25 0.16 -19.78
N SER A 62 -8.10 1.36 -19.23
CA SER A 62 -8.64 2.60 -19.82
C SER A 62 -8.02 2.94 -21.19
N ALA A 63 -6.78 2.50 -21.42
CA ALA A 63 -6.08 2.65 -22.70
C ALA A 63 -6.36 1.50 -23.68
N GLY A 64 -7.21 0.52 -23.32
CA GLY A 64 -7.45 -0.68 -24.11
C GLY A 64 -6.21 -1.59 -24.21
N GLN A 65 -5.26 -1.47 -23.29
CA GLN A 65 -4.02 -2.23 -23.28
C GLN A 65 -4.16 -3.44 -22.36
N ARG A 66 -3.78 -4.61 -22.87
CA ARG A 66 -3.59 -5.78 -22.02
C ARG A 66 -2.39 -5.54 -21.10
N ALA A 67 -2.56 -5.83 -19.81
CA ALA A 67 -1.50 -5.78 -18.83
C ALA A 67 -1.55 -7.00 -17.91
N ASP A 68 -0.38 -7.57 -17.62
CA ASP A 68 -0.18 -8.54 -16.56
C ASP A 68 0.58 -7.81 -15.44
N VAL A 69 -0.11 -7.50 -14.33
CA VAL A 69 0.43 -6.67 -13.23
C VAL A 69 0.85 -7.58 -12.07
N VAL A 70 2.13 -7.54 -11.72
CA VAL A 70 2.70 -8.23 -10.56
C VAL A 70 2.90 -7.22 -9.43
N PHE A 71 2.57 -7.62 -8.21
CA PHE A 71 2.81 -6.82 -7.02
C PHE A 71 3.31 -7.71 -5.87
N VAL A 72 4.01 -7.08 -4.91
CA VAL A 72 4.63 -7.78 -3.80
C VAL A 72 3.73 -7.77 -2.57
N VAL A 73 3.53 -8.95 -1.96
CA VAL A 73 3.05 -9.08 -0.58
C VAL A 73 4.28 -9.18 0.31
N ALA A 74 4.65 -8.06 0.95
CA ALA A 74 5.94 -7.95 1.65
C ALA A 74 5.96 -8.76 2.96
N ASP A 75 4.82 -8.84 3.64
CA ASP A 75 4.60 -9.62 4.85
C ASP A 75 3.11 -9.93 5.06
N ALA A 76 2.84 -10.80 6.04
CA ALA A 76 1.49 -11.11 6.50
C ALA A 76 1.00 -10.10 7.56
N GLY A 77 -0.31 -10.07 7.79
CA GLY A 77 -0.95 -9.11 8.70
C GLY A 77 -0.68 -9.32 10.20
N TRP A 78 -0.04 -10.43 10.59
CA TRP A 78 0.05 -10.88 11.98
C TRP A 78 0.67 -9.86 12.93
N LYS A 79 1.75 -9.19 12.54
CA LYS A 79 2.44 -8.21 13.40
C LYS A 79 1.68 -6.89 13.57
N TYR A 80 0.62 -6.67 12.78
CA TYR A 80 -0.16 -5.43 12.81
C TYR A 80 -1.48 -5.60 13.59
N LEU A 81 -1.77 -6.78 14.15
CA LEU A 81 -2.97 -7.00 14.95
C LEU A 81 -3.03 -6.08 16.18
N SER A 82 -1.89 -5.75 16.77
CA SER A 82 -1.79 -4.88 17.94
C SER A 82 -1.90 -3.38 17.63
N THR A 83 -1.91 -2.97 16.36
CA THR A 83 -1.99 -1.55 15.96
C THR A 83 -3.43 -1.05 15.82
N GLY A 84 -4.41 -1.96 15.85
CA GLY A 84 -5.81 -1.64 15.56
C GLY A 84 -6.11 -1.45 14.07
N ALA A 85 -5.21 -1.86 13.17
CA ALA A 85 -5.39 -1.79 11.72
C ALA A 85 -6.62 -2.59 11.21
N TYR A 86 -6.98 -3.68 11.88
CA TYR A 86 -8.05 -4.59 11.46
C TYR A 86 -9.34 -4.48 12.29
N SER A 87 -9.40 -3.55 13.25
CA SER A 87 -10.57 -3.36 14.12
C SER A 87 -11.25 -2.01 13.87
N GLY A 88 -12.51 -1.88 14.26
CA GLY A 88 -13.27 -0.63 14.14
C GLY A 88 -13.50 -0.17 12.69
N THR A 89 -13.92 1.08 12.55
CA THR A 89 -14.15 1.69 11.23
C THR A 89 -12.83 1.96 10.51
N LEU A 90 -12.88 2.16 9.18
CA LEU A 90 -11.69 2.51 8.42
C LEU A 90 -11.10 3.87 8.86
N ASP A 91 -11.96 4.84 9.16
CA ASP A 91 -11.54 6.17 9.62
C ASP A 91 -10.81 6.08 10.97
N GLU A 92 -11.36 5.34 11.93
CA GLU A 92 -10.71 5.10 13.23
C GLU A 92 -9.36 4.40 13.07
N ALA A 93 -9.30 3.37 12.21
CA ALA A 93 -8.07 2.63 11.98
C ALA A 93 -7.01 3.50 11.29
N ALA A 94 -7.39 4.34 10.33
CA ALA A 94 -6.50 5.28 9.67
C ALA A 94 -5.94 6.31 10.66
N GLN A 95 -6.79 6.90 11.49
CA GLN A 95 -6.37 7.85 12.53
C GLN A 95 -5.41 7.22 13.55
N ARG A 96 -5.59 5.94 13.90
CA ARG A 96 -4.65 5.24 14.80
C ARG A 96 -3.27 5.04 14.18
N LEU A 97 -3.19 4.87 12.87
CA LEU A 97 -1.93 4.71 12.17
C LEU A 97 -1.22 6.04 11.90
N ASP A 98 -1.95 7.15 11.93
CA ASP A 98 -1.31 8.47 11.82
C ASP A 98 -0.37 8.68 13.01
N GLY A 99 0.93 8.76 12.70
CA GLY A 99 2.01 8.83 13.69
C GLY A 99 2.70 7.50 14.03
N HIS A 100 2.30 6.38 13.43
CA HIS A 100 2.96 5.08 13.58
C HIS A 100 3.64 4.63 12.27
N PHE A 101 4.84 4.06 12.39
CA PHE A 101 5.54 3.46 11.25
C PHE A 101 4.97 2.07 10.97
N TRP A 102 4.55 1.82 9.72
CA TRP A 102 3.98 0.54 9.26
C TRP A 102 4.75 -0.08 8.08
N ALA A 103 5.89 0.50 7.72
CA ALA A 103 6.90 -0.01 6.80
C ALA A 103 8.24 0.65 7.12
#